data_AF-A0A257PKC9-F1
#
_entry.id   AF-A0A257PKC9-F1
#
_cell.length_a   1.000
_cell.length_b   1.000
_cell.length_c   1.000
_cell.angle_alpha   90.00
_cell.angle_beta   90.00
_cell.angle_gamma   90.00
#
_symmetry.space_group_name_H-M   'P 1'
#
loop_
_entity.id
_entity.type
_entity.pdbx_description
1 polymer ?
#
loop_
_entity_poly.entity_id
_entity_poly.type
_entity_poly.pdbx_seq_one_letter_code
_entity_poly.pdbx_strand_id
1 'polypeptide(L)'
;PHTLAPTFRPDQITRPPRFNAFYDISQAQVVDPLTYRLQLGGQIQDKTPWTLAALNALPQESQITRLICVEGWRVIGQWGGVRLSDFLRHVGADTTCRYVSFQCADGYYSSIDMPSALHPQTILALSFLDAPLTPPFGAPVRLRIPTKLGFKNPKSIVQMAVTNVYPGGYWEDQGYNWFSGS
;
A
#
# COMPACT_ATOMS: atom_id res chain seq x y z
N PRO A 1 13.67 -7.11 -3.94
CA PRO A 1 14.56 -6.10 -3.30
C PRO A 1 14.99 -6.56 -1.90
N HIS A 2 16.30 -6.51 -1.59
CA HIS A 2 16.84 -6.92 -0.28
C HIS A 2 17.36 -5.74 0.55
N THR A 3 17.45 -4.55 -0.05
CA THR A 3 18.00 -3.36 0.58
C THR A 3 16.89 -2.55 1.24
N LEU A 4 17.07 -2.23 2.52
CA LEU A 4 16.16 -1.33 3.23
C LEU A 4 16.28 0.09 2.68
N ALA A 5 15.14 0.76 2.51
CA ALA A 5 15.09 2.18 2.30
C ALA A 5 15.53 2.93 3.57
N PRO A 6 16.20 4.09 3.43
CA PRO A 6 16.58 4.92 4.57
C PRO A 6 15.39 5.31 5.45
N THR A 7 15.61 5.29 6.76
CA THR A 7 14.69 5.85 7.74
C THR A 7 15.11 7.27 8.12
N PHE A 8 14.16 8.06 8.61
CA PHE A 8 14.37 9.46 8.95
C PHE A 8 13.92 9.75 10.37
N ARG A 9 14.37 10.88 10.91
CA ARG A 9 13.94 11.36 12.22
C ARG A 9 12.60 12.12 12.14
N PRO A 10 11.85 12.24 13.26
CA PRO A 10 10.58 12.98 13.28
C PRO A 10 10.66 14.45 12.85
N ASP A 11 11.79 15.14 13.12
CA ASP A 11 12.02 16.54 12.72
C ASP A 11 12.16 16.72 11.20
N GLN A 12 12.36 15.63 10.45
CA GLN A 12 12.51 15.65 8.99
C GLN A 12 11.21 15.40 8.23
N ILE A 13 10.10 15.14 8.93
CA ILE A 13 8.80 14.87 8.32
C ILE A 13 8.32 16.10 7.56
N THR A 14 7.84 15.89 6.33
CA THR A 14 7.27 16.96 5.50
C THR A 14 5.91 17.41 6.05
N ARG A 15 5.76 18.70 6.33
CA ARG A 15 4.52 19.33 6.82
C ARG A 15 4.21 20.58 6.00
N PRO A 16 2.98 20.74 5.46
CA PRO A 16 1.89 19.77 5.45
C PRO A 16 2.21 18.54 4.56
N PRO A 17 1.49 17.41 4.72
CA PRO A 17 1.62 16.28 3.81
C PRO A 17 1.21 16.68 2.40
N ARG A 18 1.94 16.18 1.39
CA ARG A 18 1.64 16.47 -0.01
C ARG A 18 0.65 15.46 -0.57
N PHE A 19 -0.47 15.96 -1.10
CA PHE A 19 -1.45 15.16 -1.84
C PHE A 19 -0.92 14.80 -3.22
N ASN A 20 -1.32 13.61 -3.71
CA ASN A 20 -1.01 13.13 -5.06
C ASN A 20 -2.08 12.14 -5.54
N ALA A 21 -2.65 12.37 -6.72
CA ALA A 21 -3.55 11.44 -7.40
C ALA A 21 -3.65 11.84 -8.88
N PHE A 22 -4.33 11.03 -9.69
CA PHE A 22 -4.73 11.39 -11.06
C PHE A 22 -6.02 12.23 -11.09
N TYR A 23 -6.50 12.65 -9.91
CA TYR A 23 -7.70 13.46 -9.68
C TYR A 23 -7.43 14.56 -8.65
N ASP A 24 -8.34 15.53 -8.53
CA ASP A 24 -8.25 16.61 -7.55
C ASP A 24 -8.57 16.14 -6.13
N ILE A 25 -7.98 16.75 -5.09
CA ILE A 25 -8.19 16.35 -3.69
C ILE A 25 -9.66 16.34 -3.25
N SER A 26 -10.49 17.22 -3.82
CA SER A 26 -11.93 17.27 -3.57
C SER A 26 -12.69 16.02 -4.06
N GLN A 27 -12.09 15.26 -4.98
CA GLN A 27 -12.65 14.04 -5.55
C GLN A 27 -12.18 12.76 -4.84
N ALA A 28 -11.42 12.89 -3.76
CA ALA A 28 -10.91 11.74 -3.01
C ALA A 28 -12.06 10.87 -2.50
N GLN A 29 -12.08 9.61 -2.94
CA GLN A 29 -13.13 8.66 -2.58
C GLN A 29 -13.16 8.44 -1.07
N VAL A 30 -14.35 8.59 -0.49
CA VAL A 30 -14.59 8.29 0.92
C VAL A 30 -15.03 6.83 1.04
N VAL A 31 -14.26 6.06 1.80
CA VAL A 31 -14.57 4.67 2.16
C VAL A 31 -14.84 4.65 3.65
N ASP A 32 -16.05 4.23 4.04
CA ASP A 32 -16.47 4.19 5.44
C ASP A 32 -15.66 3.14 6.24
N PRO A 33 -14.88 3.56 7.25
CA PRO A 33 -14.07 2.65 8.07
C PRO A 33 -14.88 1.57 8.82
N LEU A 34 -16.15 1.84 9.17
CA LEU A 34 -16.98 0.92 9.95
C LEU A 34 -17.51 -0.24 9.10
N THR A 35 -17.87 0.05 7.86
CA THR A 35 -18.39 -0.94 6.90
C THR A 35 -17.30 -1.52 6.00
N TYR A 36 -16.07 -0.99 6.05
CA TYR A 36 -14.93 -1.45 5.25
C TYR A 36 -14.69 -2.97 5.34
N ARG A 37 -14.47 -3.59 4.17
CA ARG A 37 -14.05 -4.98 4.03
C ARG A 37 -12.98 -5.09 2.95
N LEU A 38 -11.78 -5.54 3.33
CA LEU A 38 -10.73 -5.93 2.39
C LEU A 38 -11.05 -7.31 1.83
N GLN A 39 -11.37 -7.39 0.54
CA GLN A 39 -11.62 -8.64 -0.16
C GLN A 39 -10.29 -9.33 -0.50
N LEU A 40 -10.25 -10.67 -0.35
CA LEU A 40 -9.07 -11.48 -0.62
C LEU A 40 -9.35 -12.47 -1.75
N GLY A 41 -8.41 -12.63 -2.66
CA GLY A 41 -8.58 -13.47 -3.85
C GLY A 41 -7.31 -14.19 -4.31
N GLY A 42 -7.44 -14.95 -5.40
CA GLY A 42 -6.33 -15.71 -5.99
C GLY A 42 -5.83 -16.84 -5.09
N GLN A 43 -4.52 -17.02 -5.04
CA GLN A 43 -3.82 -18.08 -4.31
C GLN A 43 -3.67 -17.75 -2.81
N ILE A 44 -4.81 -17.46 -2.17
CA ILE A 44 -4.95 -17.24 -0.72
C ILE A 44 -5.86 -18.33 -0.16
N GLN A 45 -5.47 -18.98 0.93
CA GLN A 45 -6.27 -20.04 1.56
C GLN A 45 -7.53 -19.48 2.23
N ASP A 46 -7.37 -18.58 3.20
CA ASP A 46 -8.49 -17.93 3.87
C ASP A 46 -8.86 -16.63 3.15
N LYS A 47 -9.98 -16.68 2.41
CA LYS A 47 -10.51 -15.53 1.65
C LYS A 47 -11.59 -14.75 2.38
N THR A 48 -11.78 -15.00 3.68
CA THR A 48 -12.74 -14.23 4.49
C THR A 48 -12.39 -12.75 4.42
N PRO A 49 -13.36 -11.85 4.09
CA PRO A 49 -13.06 -10.43 4.00
C PRO A 49 -12.67 -9.83 5.35
N TRP A 50 -11.62 -9.02 5.35
CA TRP A 50 -11.05 -8.44 6.57
C TRP A 50 -11.66 -7.08 6.91
N THR A 51 -12.09 -6.90 8.17
CA THR A 51 -12.53 -5.59 8.65
C THR A 51 -11.33 -4.71 9.00
N LEU A 52 -11.53 -3.38 9.03
CA LEU A 52 -10.49 -2.47 9.50
C LEU A 52 -10.11 -2.75 10.96
N ALA A 53 -11.09 -3.12 11.81
CA ALA A 53 -10.83 -3.47 13.20
C ALA A 53 -9.92 -4.71 13.31
N ALA A 54 -10.13 -5.74 12.49
CA ALA A 54 -9.29 -6.92 12.46
C ALA A 54 -7.85 -6.60 12.00
N LEU A 55 -7.69 -5.71 11.01
CA LEU A 55 -6.37 -5.25 10.57
C LEU A 55 -5.63 -4.47 11.67
N ASN A 56 -6.32 -3.62 12.43
CA ASN A 56 -5.73 -2.89 13.56
C ASN A 56 -5.34 -3.81 14.73
N ALA A 57 -5.97 -4.98 14.87
CA ALA A 57 -5.65 -5.94 15.92
C ALA A 57 -4.37 -6.76 15.64
N LEU A 58 -3.86 -6.74 14.41
CA LEU A 58 -2.59 -7.37 14.07
C LEU A 58 -1.40 -6.55 14.59
N PRO A 59 -0.18 -7.14 14.71
CA PRO A 59 1.02 -6.39 15.04
C PRO A 59 1.24 -5.21 14.10
N GLN A 60 1.45 -4.03 14.68
CA GLN A 60 1.65 -2.79 13.95
C GLN A 60 3.14 -2.44 13.90
N GLU A 61 3.59 -1.97 12.73
CA GLU A 61 4.87 -1.33 12.51
C GLU A 61 4.70 0.17 12.36
N SER A 62 5.74 0.92 12.73
CA SER A 62 5.84 2.35 12.45
C SER A 62 7.16 2.63 11.75
N GLN A 63 7.11 3.39 10.65
CA GLN A 63 8.29 3.73 9.88
C GLN A 63 8.22 5.17 9.36
N ILE A 64 9.31 5.92 9.55
CA ILE A 64 9.50 7.24 8.96
C ILE A 64 10.33 7.07 7.70
N THR A 65 9.68 7.07 6.54
CA THR A 65 10.31 6.77 5.25
C THR A 65 9.99 7.83 4.21
N ARG A 66 10.82 7.86 3.16
CA ARG A 66 10.61 8.73 2.01
C ARG A 66 9.65 8.09 1.02
N LEU A 67 8.78 8.90 0.43
CA LEU A 67 8.09 8.62 -0.82
C LEU A 67 8.72 9.48 -1.91
N ILE A 68 9.04 8.86 -3.04
CA ILE A 68 9.57 9.54 -4.23
C ILE A 68 8.50 9.44 -5.32
N CYS A 69 8.03 10.58 -5.83
CA CYS A 69 7.11 10.61 -6.95
C CYS A 69 7.88 10.57 -8.27
N VAL A 70 7.27 9.95 -9.28
CA VAL A 70 7.78 9.97 -10.65
C VAL A 70 7.89 11.40 -11.22
N GLU A 71 7.08 12.32 -10.71
CA GLU A 71 7.07 13.75 -11.07
C GLU A 71 8.26 14.55 -10.45
N GLY A 72 9.29 13.87 -9.93
CA GLY A 72 10.55 14.49 -9.49
C GLY A 72 10.55 15.06 -8.07
N TRP A 73 9.45 14.95 -7.32
CA TRP A 73 9.37 15.41 -5.94
C TRP A 73 9.40 14.27 -4.92
N ARG A 74 9.67 14.61 -3.65
CA ARG A 74 9.77 13.65 -2.55
C ARG A 74 9.21 14.22 -1.26
N VAL A 75 8.67 13.35 -0.42
CA VAL A 75 8.20 13.69 0.92
C VAL A 75 8.65 12.64 1.93
N ILE A 76 8.87 13.05 3.17
CA ILE A 76 9.15 12.16 4.30
C ILE A 76 7.89 12.08 5.15
N GLY A 77 7.43 10.88 5.46
CA GLY A 77 6.22 10.64 6.24
C GLY A 77 6.39 9.51 7.24
N GLN A 78 5.70 9.63 8.38
CA GLN A 78 5.56 8.56 9.37
C GLN A 78 4.31 7.75 9.04
N TRP A 79 4.52 6.49 8.68
CA TRP A 79 3.46 5.57 8.29
C TRP A 79 3.39 4.44 9.32
N GLY A 80 2.18 4.12 9.78
CA GLY A 80 1.93 3.00 10.66
C GLY A 80 0.99 1.98 10.02
N GLY A 81 1.19 0.70 10.28
CA GLY A 81 0.34 -0.36 9.74
C GLY A 81 0.92 -1.77 9.87
N VAL A 82 0.25 -2.74 9.25
CA VAL A 82 0.63 -4.16 9.31
C VAL A 82 1.66 -4.48 8.24
N ARG A 83 2.73 -5.23 8.56
CA ARG A 83 3.64 -5.74 7.53
C ARG A 83 2.89 -6.64 6.57
N LEU A 84 3.03 -6.38 5.27
CA LEU A 84 2.32 -7.16 4.26
C LEU A 84 2.76 -8.63 4.28
N SER A 85 4.04 -8.91 4.55
CA SER A 85 4.56 -10.28 4.72
C SER A 85 3.86 -11.04 5.85
N ASP A 86 3.58 -10.37 6.97
CA ASP A 86 2.92 -10.98 8.13
C ASP A 86 1.46 -11.24 7.82
N PHE A 87 0.79 -10.29 7.17
CA PHE A 87 -0.59 -10.44 6.72
C PHE A 87 -0.74 -11.58 5.70
N LEU A 88 0.13 -11.64 4.68
CA LEU A 88 0.12 -12.71 3.67
C LEU A 88 0.29 -14.09 4.31
N ARG A 89 1.21 -14.24 5.27
CA ARG A 89 1.37 -15.50 6.02
C ARG A 89 0.14 -15.83 6.85
N HIS A 90 -0.46 -14.83 7.50
CA HIS A 90 -1.63 -15.00 8.34
C HIS A 90 -2.85 -15.53 7.56
N VAL A 91 -3.09 -15.03 6.35
CA VAL A 91 -4.21 -15.45 5.50
C VAL A 91 -3.91 -16.71 4.67
N GLY A 92 -2.74 -17.32 4.86
CA GLY A 92 -2.32 -18.50 4.11
C GLY A 92 -2.12 -18.22 2.62
N ALA A 93 -1.52 -17.08 2.27
CA ALA A 93 -1.13 -16.79 0.89
C ALA A 93 -0.01 -17.71 0.41
N ASP A 94 -0.09 -18.18 -0.83
CA ASP A 94 1.03 -18.85 -1.50
C ASP A 94 2.11 -17.82 -1.86
N THR A 95 3.11 -17.70 -0.99
CA THR A 95 4.25 -16.80 -1.17
C THR A 95 5.26 -17.27 -2.22
N THR A 96 5.03 -18.42 -2.86
CA THR A 96 5.81 -18.85 -4.04
C THR A 96 5.28 -18.25 -5.35
N CYS A 97 4.06 -17.68 -5.31
CA CYS A 97 3.49 -16.95 -6.44
C CYS A 97 4.30 -15.70 -6.78
N ARG A 98 4.21 -15.26 -8.04
CA ARG A 98 5.01 -14.15 -8.56
C ARG A 98 4.52 -12.77 -8.14
N TYR A 99 3.22 -12.57 -7.93
CA TYR A 99 2.62 -11.24 -7.82
C TYR A 99 1.55 -11.13 -6.74
N VAL A 100 1.39 -9.90 -6.25
CA VAL A 100 0.23 -9.45 -5.48
C VAL A 100 -0.43 -8.31 -6.24
N SER A 101 -1.73 -8.41 -6.50
CA SER A 101 -2.54 -7.38 -7.15
C SER A 101 -3.44 -6.67 -6.16
N PHE A 102 -3.76 -5.41 -6.46
CA PHE A 102 -4.60 -4.54 -5.65
C PHE A 102 -5.64 -3.84 -6.53
N GLN A 103 -6.88 -3.75 -6.04
CA GLN A 103 -7.91 -2.86 -6.58
C GLN A 103 -8.31 -1.85 -5.52
N CYS A 104 -8.61 -0.63 -5.95
CA CYS A 104 -8.90 0.52 -5.10
C CYS A 104 -10.33 1.00 -5.30
N ALA A 105 -10.86 1.69 -4.29
CA ALA A 105 -12.23 2.19 -4.30
C ALA A 105 -12.52 3.23 -5.42
N ASP A 106 -11.49 3.90 -5.91
CA ASP A 106 -11.54 4.89 -6.99
C ASP A 106 -11.32 4.28 -8.39
N GLY A 107 -11.32 2.95 -8.51
CA GLY A 107 -11.05 2.23 -9.75
C GLY A 107 -9.56 2.11 -10.10
N TYR A 108 -8.66 2.67 -9.28
CA TYR A 108 -7.23 2.48 -9.46
C TYR A 108 -6.83 1.02 -9.20
N TYR A 109 -5.88 0.50 -9.96
CA TYR A 109 -5.32 -0.83 -9.75
C TYR A 109 -3.82 -0.80 -9.93
N SER A 110 -3.14 -1.65 -9.17
CA SER A 110 -1.69 -1.81 -9.22
C SER A 110 -1.32 -3.23 -8.82
N SER A 111 -0.08 -3.62 -9.10
CA SER A 111 0.47 -4.90 -8.68
C SER A 111 1.94 -4.77 -8.32
N ILE A 112 2.45 -5.68 -7.50
CA ILE A 112 3.87 -5.76 -7.14
C ILE A 112 4.35 -7.19 -7.21
N ASP A 113 5.67 -7.36 -7.38
CA ASP A 113 6.31 -8.66 -7.28
C ASP A 113 6.29 -9.15 -5.83
N MET A 114 6.19 -10.46 -5.66
CA MET A 114 6.18 -11.10 -4.35
C MET A 114 7.40 -10.72 -3.49
N PRO A 115 8.64 -10.60 -4.02
CA PRO A 115 9.76 -10.08 -3.25
C PRO A 115 9.54 -8.65 -2.70
N SER A 116 8.88 -7.76 -3.45
CA SER A 116 8.49 -6.45 -2.92
C SER A 116 7.36 -6.55 -1.90
N ALA A 117 6.42 -7.49 -2.06
CA ALA A 117 5.36 -7.73 -1.08
C ALA A 117 5.90 -8.27 0.25
N LEU A 118 6.91 -9.13 0.19
CA LEU A 118 7.57 -9.73 1.36
C LEU A 118 8.65 -8.85 1.98
N HIS A 119 8.96 -7.71 1.36
CA HIS A 119 9.97 -6.79 1.87
C HIS A 119 9.60 -6.27 3.27
N PRO A 120 10.54 -6.22 4.23
CA PRO A 120 10.24 -5.89 5.64
C PRO A 120 9.66 -4.49 5.85
N GLN A 121 9.86 -3.56 4.92
CA GLN A 121 9.29 -2.21 4.97
C GLN A 121 8.00 -2.05 4.14
N THR A 122 7.49 -3.12 3.53
CA THR A 122 6.19 -3.08 2.83
C THR A 122 5.07 -3.29 3.83
N ILE A 123 4.21 -2.29 3.98
CA ILE A 123 3.10 -2.32 4.94
C ILE A 123 1.76 -2.03 4.26
N LEU A 124 0.70 -2.63 4.80
CA LEU A 124 -0.65 -2.12 4.71
C LEU A 124 -0.78 -1.00 5.74
N ALA A 125 -0.58 0.24 5.30
CA ALA A 125 -0.63 1.41 6.16
C ALA A 125 -2.08 1.73 6.54
N LEU A 126 -2.29 1.95 7.84
CA LEU A 126 -3.57 2.27 8.49
C LEU A 126 -3.53 3.66 9.15
N SER A 127 -2.33 4.19 9.43
CA SER A 127 -2.13 5.49 10.07
C SER A 127 -1.04 6.32 9.40
N PHE A 128 -1.16 7.63 9.58
CA PHE A 128 -0.17 8.64 9.20
C PHE A 128 -0.02 9.64 10.34
N LEU A 129 1.21 9.90 10.79
CA LEU A 129 1.48 10.72 11.98
C LEU A 129 0.70 10.25 13.23
N ASP A 130 0.68 8.94 13.46
CA ASP A 130 0.02 8.29 14.60
C ASP A 130 -1.50 8.52 14.68
N ALA A 131 -2.11 9.05 13.61
CA ALA A 131 -3.56 9.21 13.47
C ALA A 131 -4.08 8.34 12.32
N PRO A 132 -5.35 7.90 12.35
CA PRO A 132 -5.97 7.19 11.23
C PRO A 132 -5.82 7.95 9.92
N LEU A 133 -5.64 7.22 8.81
CA LEU A 133 -5.59 7.84 7.49
C LEU A 133 -6.88 8.65 7.22
N THR A 134 -6.72 9.76 6.51
CA THR A 134 -7.86 10.52 5.96
C THR A 134 -8.06 10.17 4.47
N PRO A 135 -9.27 10.39 3.91
CA PRO A 135 -9.58 9.96 2.54
C PRO A 135 -8.55 10.42 1.47
N PRO A 136 -8.08 11.69 1.45
CA PRO A 136 -7.06 12.12 0.48
C PRO A 136 -5.74 11.34 0.50
N PHE A 137 -5.43 10.73 1.64
CA PHE A 137 -4.20 9.97 1.86
C PHE A 137 -4.39 8.46 1.81
N GLY A 138 -5.59 8.00 1.40
CA GLY A 138 -5.89 6.61 1.09
C GLY A 138 -6.54 5.83 2.22
N ALA A 139 -7.35 6.49 3.04
CA ALA A 139 -8.13 5.81 4.07
C ALA A 139 -9.12 4.77 3.49
N PRO A 140 -9.44 3.70 4.24
CA PRO A 140 -8.85 3.34 5.53
C PRO A 140 -7.54 2.56 5.43
N VAL A 141 -7.22 2.02 4.25
CA VAL A 141 -6.05 1.17 4.03
C VAL A 141 -5.36 1.57 2.73
N ARG A 142 -4.04 1.78 2.79
CA ARG A 142 -3.20 1.96 1.60
C ARG A 142 -1.98 1.07 1.66
N LEU A 143 -1.34 0.87 0.51
CA LEU A 143 -0.03 0.24 0.47
C LEU A 143 1.06 1.30 0.67
N ARG A 144 2.10 0.94 1.43
CA ARG A 144 3.35 1.70 1.49
C ARG A 144 4.55 0.79 1.24
N ILE A 145 5.32 1.15 0.21
CA ILE A 145 6.56 0.49 -0.21
C ILE A 145 7.63 1.57 -0.39
N PRO A 146 8.51 1.77 0.59
CA PRO A 146 9.54 2.81 0.54
C PRO A 146 10.58 2.65 -0.58
N THR A 147 10.74 1.44 -1.10
CA THR A 147 11.69 1.11 -2.20
C THR A 147 11.10 1.33 -3.60
N LYS A 148 9.85 1.80 -3.70
CA LYS A 148 9.13 2.01 -4.96
C LYS A 148 8.69 3.46 -5.14
N LEU A 149 8.47 3.85 -6.39
CA LEU A 149 7.88 5.14 -6.75
C LEU A 149 6.42 5.23 -6.26
N GLY A 150 5.97 6.47 -6.05
CA GLY A 150 4.69 6.78 -5.42
C GLY A 150 3.48 6.13 -6.08
N PHE A 151 3.51 5.88 -7.39
CA PHE A 151 2.39 5.26 -8.08
C PHE A 151 2.22 3.77 -7.78
N LYS A 152 3.28 3.07 -7.36
CA LYS A 152 3.21 1.67 -6.88
C LYS A 152 2.64 1.53 -5.46
N ASN A 153 2.14 2.62 -4.87
CA ASN A 153 1.62 2.68 -3.51
C ASN A 153 0.10 2.98 -3.55
N PRO A 154 -0.75 2.05 -4.03
CA PRO A 154 -2.18 2.25 -4.18
C PRO A 154 -2.85 2.72 -2.88
N LYS A 155 -3.88 3.56 -3.03
CA LYS A 155 -4.67 4.17 -1.96
C LYS A 155 -6.04 3.51 -1.87
N SER A 156 -6.67 3.52 -0.70
CA SER A 156 -8.05 3.07 -0.52
C SER A 156 -8.30 1.67 -1.09
N ILE A 157 -7.43 0.72 -0.74
CA ILE A 157 -7.44 -0.65 -1.26
C ILE A 157 -8.69 -1.36 -0.78
N VAL A 158 -9.43 -1.99 -1.70
CA VAL A 158 -10.65 -2.75 -1.40
C VAL A 158 -10.51 -4.24 -1.70
N GLN A 159 -9.55 -4.62 -2.55
CA GLN A 159 -9.27 -6.01 -2.87
C GLN A 159 -7.77 -6.25 -3.02
N MET A 160 -7.32 -7.41 -2.54
CA MET A 160 -5.98 -7.94 -2.75
C MET A 160 -6.05 -9.38 -3.27
N ALA A 161 -5.19 -9.77 -4.21
CA ALA A 161 -5.09 -11.15 -4.66
C ALA A 161 -3.64 -11.57 -4.92
N VAL A 162 -3.36 -12.87 -4.75
CA VAL A 162 -2.05 -13.48 -5.03
C VAL A 162 -2.13 -14.30 -6.31
N THR A 163 -1.17 -14.17 -7.22
CA THR A 163 -1.25 -14.79 -8.55
C THR A 163 0.12 -14.99 -9.21
N ASN A 164 0.17 -15.92 -10.18
CA ASN A 164 1.31 -16.13 -11.08
C ASN A 164 1.16 -15.42 -12.43
N VAL A 165 -0.04 -14.92 -12.73
CA VAL A 165 -0.33 -14.16 -13.96
C VAL A 165 -0.03 -12.69 -13.68
N TYR A 166 0.75 -12.05 -14.56
CA TYR A 166 1.06 -10.63 -14.43
C TYR A 166 -0.22 -9.78 -14.48
N PRO A 167 -0.60 -9.07 -13.40
CA PRO A 167 -1.89 -8.39 -13.32
C PRO A 167 -1.95 -7.05 -14.08
N GLY A 168 -0.81 -6.54 -14.54
CA GLY A 168 -0.72 -5.16 -15.04
C GLY A 168 -0.79 -4.12 -13.92
N GLY A 169 -1.06 -2.88 -14.30
CA GLY A 169 -1.24 -1.77 -13.39
C GLY A 169 -1.61 -0.51 -14.17
N TYR A 170 -2.36 0.39 -13.54
CA TYR A 170 -2.95 1.53 -14.23
C TYR A 170 -1.93 2.40 -14.98
N TRP A 171 -0.74 2.61 -14.42
CA TRP A 171 0.31 3.40 -15.09
C TRP A 171 1.17 2.55 -16.02
N GLU A 172 1.37 1.29 -15.71
CA GLU A 172 2.07 0.32 -16.55
C GLU A 172 1.37 0.17 -17.90
N ASP A 173 0.04 0.15 -17.90
CA ASP A 173 -0.79 0.12 -19.12
C ASP A 173 -0.67 1.42 -19.94
N GLN A 174 -0.12 2.48 -19.34
CA GLN A 174 0.22 3.75 -19.99
C GLN A 174 1.71 3.87 -20.33
N GLY A 175 2.47 2.76 -20.25
CA GLY A 175 3.87 2.70 -20.66
C GLY A 175 4.88 2.99 -19.54
N TYR A 176 4.45 3.10 -18.29
CA TYR A 176 5.38 3.27 -17.16
C TYR A 176 6.13 1.98 -16.88
N ASN A 177 7.36 2.09 -16.36
CA ASN A 177 8.15 0.94 -15.97
C ASN A 177 7.42 0.12 -14.89
N TRP A 178 7.33 -1.19 -15.09
CA TRP A 178 6.59 -2.07 -14.18
C TRP A 178 7.19 -2.14 -12.76
N PHE A 179 8.52 -2.20 -12.65
CA PHE A 179 9.19 -2.43 -11.38
C PHE A 179 9.28 -1.13 -10.56
N SER A 180 9.58 0.00 -11.21
CA SER A 180 9.60 1.36 -10.66
C SER A 180 10.09 1.48 -9.21
N GLY A 181 11.31 1.00 -8.97
CA GLY A 181 11.99 1.10 -7.70
C GLY A 181 13.42 0.62 -7.77
N SER A 182 14.02 0.45 -6.60
CA SER A 182 15.38 -0.04 -6.38
C SER A 182 15.40 -1.40 -5.69
#